data_AF-A0A143QI45-F1
#
_entry.id   AF-A0A143QI45-F1
#
_cell.length_a   1.000
_cell.length_b   1.000
_cell.length_c   1.000
_cell.angle_alpha   90.00
_cell.angle_beta   90.00
_cell.angle_gamma   90.00
#
_symmetry.space_group_name_H-M   'P 1'
#
loop_
_entity.id
_entity.type
_entity.pdbx_description
1 polymer ?
#
loop_
_entity_poly.entity_id
_entity_poly.type
_entity_poly.pdbx_seq_one_letter_code
_entity_poly.pdbx_strand_id
1 'polypeptide(L)'
;MPDVYRAPMPNGVERALTYGLCGMSANDERSLRRIERFEQVADGSFVWTRTEHGEYFLGRISGPLREDHSADAVASNMIFVRDCEWIGEPVPEHEVPAATLRTFARGGRNFQQTHDPQVGAESATVWRARGR
;
A
#
# COMPACT_ATOMS: atom_id res chain seq x y z
N MET A 1 10.47 -14.05 -2.54
CA MET A 1 10.61 -12.59 -2.70
C MET A 1 9.41 -11.95 -2.05
N PRO A 2 9.54 -10.76 -1.41
CA PRO A 2 8.41 -10.14 -0.73
C PRO A 2 7.30 -9.84 -1.72
N ASP A 3 6.06 -10.10 -1.30
CA ASP A 3 4.90 -9.75 -2.09
C ASP A 3 4.74 -8.24 -2.18
N VAL A 4 4.09 -7.80 -3.26
CA VAL A 4 3.89 -6.38 -3.55
C VAL A 4 2.42 -6.10 -3.78
N TYR A 5 1.86 -5.16 -3.03
CA TYR A 5 0.45 -4.81 -3.09
C TYR A 5 0.23 -3.35 -3.47
N ARG A 6 -0.94 -3.06 -4.01
CA ARG A 6 -1.45 -1.69 -4.16
C ARG A 6 -2.29 -1.31 -2.95
N ALA A 7 -1.79 -0.42 -2.11
CA ALA A 7 -2.50 0.09 -0.95
C ALA A 7 -1.79 1.30 -0.34
N PRO A 8 -2.50 2.21 0.35
CA PRO A 8 -3.95 2.37 0.31
C PRO A 8 -4.42 2.95 -1.05
N MET A 9 -5.73 3.13 -1.22
CA MET A 9 -6.29 3.92 -2.32
C MET A 9 -6.05 5.43 -2.10
N PRO A 10 -6.13 6.28 -3.14
CA PRO A 10 -5.74 7.69 -3.07
C PRO A 10 -6.33 8.47 -1.90
N ASN A 11 -7.60 8.25 -1.58
CA ASN A 11 -8.32 8.90 -0.50
C ASN A 11 -7.78 8.58 0.92
N GLY A 12 -6.97 7.53 1.07
CA GLY A 12 -6.32 7.14 2.32
C GLY A 12 -4.82 7.48 2.38
N VAL A 13 -4.25 8.01 1.30
CA VAL A 13 -2.78 8.20 1.19
C VAL A 13 -2.27 9.23 2.18
N GLU A 14 -2.95 10.37 2.31
CA GLU A 14 -2.53 11.42 3.25
C GLU A 14 -2.45 10.89 4.68
N ARG A 15 -3.48 10.17 5.14
CA ARG A 15 -3.49 9.51 6.45
C ARG A 15 -2.38 8.47 6.58
N ALA A 16 -2.17 7.65 5.54
CA ALA A 16 -1.12 6.63 5.52
C ALA A 16 0.27 7.22 5.69
N LEU A 17 0.61 8.27 4.94
CA LEU A 17 1.91 8.93 5.01
C LEU A 17 2.08 9.68 6.33
N THR A 18 1.02 10.34 6.83
CA THR A 18 1.07 11.13 8.07
C THR A 18 1.31 10.26 9.30
N TYR A 19 0.65 9.11 9.39
CA TYR A 19 0.64 8.28 10.59
C TYR A 19 1.44 6.98 10.47
N GLY A 20 2.09 6.73 9.34
CA GLY A 20 2.82 5.48 9.12
C GLY A 20 1.89 4.26 9.06
N LEU A 21 0.82 4.36 8.28
CA LEU A 21 -0.21 3.33 8.19
C LEU A 21 -0.38 2.82 6.76
N CYS A 22 -0.84 1.58 6.63
CA CYS A 22 -1.40 1.05 5.40
C CYS A 22 -2.74 0.40 5.74
N GLY A 23 -3.76 0.59 4.91
CA GLY A 23 -5.06 0.04 5.24
C GLY A 23 -6.13 0.18 4.17
N MET A 24 -7.31 -0.27 4.55
CA MET A 24 -8.51 -0.24 3.74
C MET A 24 -9.77 -0.36 4.60
N SER A 25 -10.93 -0.07 4.02
CA SER A 25 -12.22 -0.42 4.60
C SER A 25 -12.89 -1.55 3.82
N ALA A 26 -13.92 -2.12 4.44
CA ALA A 26 -14.81 -3.10 3.83
C ALA A 26 -16.27 -2.63 3.91
N ASN A 27 -17.00 -2.82 2.82
CA ASN A 27 -18.41 -2.49 2.68
C ASN A 27 -19.23 -3.61 2.01
N ASP A 28 -18.58 -4.70 1.64
CA ASP A 28 -19.18 -5.88 1.01
C ASP A 28 -18.40 -7.15 1.38
N GLU A 29 -18.97 -8.33 1.11
CA GLU A 29 -18.33 -9.61 1.43
C GLU A 29 -16.97 -9.77 0.69
N ARG A 30 -16.84 -9.20 -0.50
CA ARG A 30 -15.59 -9.26 -1.29
C ARG A 30 -14.46 -8.45 -0.68
N SER A 31 -14.76 -7.34 -0.02
CA SER A 31 -13.81 -6.51 0.72
C SER A 31 -13.47 -7.13 2.07
N LEU A 32 -14.42 -7.78 2.76
CA LEU A 32 -14.12 -8.57 3.97
C LEU A 32 -13.09 -9.67 3.69
N ARG A 33 -13.26 -10.45 2.60
CA ARG A 33 -12.25 -11.44 2.19
C ARG A 33 -10.88 -10.82 1.83
N ARG A 34 -10.83 -9.52 1.50
CA ARG A 34 -9.57 -8.79 1.32
C ARG A 34 -8.95 -8.39 2.65
N ILE A 35 -9.77 -8.05 3.66
CA ILE A 35 -9.29 -7.83 5.03
C ILE A 35 -8.63 -9.09 5.57
N GLU A 36 -9.28 -10.25 5.43
CA GLU A 36 -8.70 -11.54 5.82
C GLU A 36 -7.35 -11.78 5.15
N ARG A 37 -7.24 -11.51 3.84
CA ARG A 37 -5.95 -11.62 3.14
C ARG A 37 -4.93 -10.60 3.62
N PHE A 38 -5.35 -9.38 3.91
CA PHE A 38 -4.49 -8.31 4.40
C PHE A 38 -3.90 -8.65 5.77
N GLU A 39 -4.69 -9.25 6.66
CA GLU A 39 -4.23 -9.78 7.94
C GLU A 39 -3.10 -10.80 7.77
N GLN A 40 -3.22 -11.69 6.76
CA GLN A 40 -2.25 -12.75 6.48
C GLN A 40 -1.00 -12.27 5.70
N VAL A 41 -0.91 -10.99 5.31
CA VAL A 41 0.26 -10.47 4.60
C VAL A 41 1.49 -10.54 5.51
N ALA A 42 2.58 -11.13 5.01
CA ALA A 42 3.82 -11.24 5.78
C ALA A 42 4.39 -9.86 6.12
N ASP A 43 4.89 -9.71 7.34
CA ASP A 43 5.68 -8.54 7.72
C ASP A 43 6.87 -8.37 6.76
N GLY A 44 7.14 -7.12 6.41
CA GLY A 44 8.16 -6.76 5.44
C GLY A 44 7.73 -6.81 3.98
N SER A 45 6.47 -7.18 3.69
CA SER A 45 5.87 -7.06 2.35
C SER A 45 5.81 -5.60 1.90
N PHE A 46 5.94 -5.37 0.59
CA PHE A 46 5.92 -4.03 0.03
C PHE A 46 4.51 -3.60 -0.38
N VAL A 47 4.27 -2.30 -0.25
CA VAL A 47 3.09 -1.63 -0.80
C VAL A 47 3.50 -0.46 -1.65
N TRP A 48 2.82 -0.31 -2.78
CA TRP A 48 2.85 0.91 -3.56
C TRP A 48 1.51 1.62 -3.45
N THR A 49 1.56 2.93 -3.27
CA THR A 49 0.39 3.80 -3.40
C THR A 49 0.64 4.91 -4.41
N ARG A 50 -0.44 5.58 -4.83
CA ARG A 50 -0.42 6.74 -5.71
C ARG A 50 -1.39 7.79 -5.19
N THR A 51 -0.93 9.03 -5.03
CA THR A 51 -1.77 10.17 -4.64
C THR A 51 -2.78 10.51 -5.74
N GLU A 52 -3.77 11.35 -5.44
CA GLU A 52 -4.68 11.90 -6.47
C GLU A 52 -3.94 12.76 -7.50
N HIS A 53 -2.83 13.39 -7.09
CA HIS A 53 -1.93 14.15 -7.96
C HIS A 53 -0.99 13.27 -8.78
N GLY A 54 -0.99 11.96 -8.53
CA GLY A 54 -0.29 10.98 -9.35
C GLY A 54 1.11 10.59 -8.85
N GLU A 55 1.52 11.07 -7.66
CA GLU A 55 2.81 10.78 -7.04
C GLU A 55 2.82 9.37 -6.45
N TYR A 56 3.96 8.66 -6.57
CA TYR A 56 4.09 7.29 -6.09
C TYR A 56 4.87 7.24 -4.78
N PHE A 57 4.40 6.41 -3.84
CA PHE A 57 5.11 6.12 -2.60
C PHE A 57 5.24 4.61 -2.43
N LEU A 58 6.41 4.21 -1.93
CA LEU A 58 6.71 2.83 -1.55
C LEU A 58 6.70 2.73 -0.02
N GLY A 59 6.04 1.71 0.49
CA GLY A 59 6.00 1.41 1.91
C GLY A 59 6.25 -0.05 2.21
N ARG A 60 6.49 -0.35 3.48
CA ARG A 60 6.77 -1.67 4.02
C ARG A 60 5.89 -1.95 5.23
N ILE A 61 5.01 -2.95 5.10
CA ILE A 61 4.02 -3.27 6.13
C ILE A 61 4.66 -4.06 7.27
N SER A 62 4.21 -3.80 8.50
CA SER A 62 4.57 -4.58 9.68
C SER A 62 3.43 -4.66 10.70
N GLY A 63 3.55 -5.58 11.65
CA GLY A 63 2.66 -5.65 12.81
C GLY A 63 1.27 -6.23 12.50
N PRO A 64 0.43 -6.41 13.54
CA PRO A 64 -0.88 -7.03 13.40
C PRO A 64 -1.90 -6.06 12.79
N LEU A 65 -2.96 -6.63 12.18
CA LEU A 65 -4.13 -5.87 11.76
C LEU A 65 -4.88 -5.33 12.99
N ARG A 66 -5.31 -4.08 12.92
CA ARG A 66 -6.19 -3.45 13.91
C ARG A 66 -7.27 -2.63 13.24
N GLU A 67 -8.37 -2.44 13.97
CA GLU A 67 -9.42 -1.52 13.58
C GLU A 67 -9.19 -0.14 14.20
N ASP A 68 -9.50 0.90 13.43
CA ASP A 68 -9.48 2.29 13.84
C ASP A 68 -10.81 2.92 13.43
N HIS A 69 -11.62 3.29 14.43
CA HIS A 69 -12.94 3.90 14.26
C HIS A 69 -12.94 5.40 14.53
N SER A 70 -11.78 6.04 14.53
CA SER A 70 -11.68 7.51 14.63
C SER A 70 -12.35 8.18 13.43
N ALA A 71 -12.77 9.43 13.61
CA ALA A 71 -13.40 10.22 12.54
C ALA A 71 -12.52 10.29 11.28
N ASP A 72 -11.21 10.43 11.46
CA ASP A 72 -10.25 10.45 10.36
C ASP A 72 -10.16 9.10 9.62
N ALA A 73 -10.24 7.98 10.35
CA ALA A 73 -10.24 6.64 9.74
C ALA A 73 -11.50 6.41 8.89
N VAL A 74 -12.65 6.89 9.38
CA VAL A 74 -13.92 6.86 8.63
C VAL A 74 -13.84 7.77 7.39
N ALA A 75 -13.37 9.01 7.55
CA ALA A 75 -13.27 9.98 6.46
C ALA A 75 -12.33 9.53 5.33
N SER A 76 -11.23 8.87 5.68
CA SER A 76 -10.23 8.33 4.73
C SER A 76 -10.56 6.93 4.20
N ASN A 77 -11.69 6.33 4.61
CA ASN A 77 -12.05 4.95 4.28
C ASN A 77 -10.91 3.94 4.60
N MET A 78 -10.30 4.11 5.76
CA MET A 78 -9.16 3.33 6.23
C MET A 78 -9.37 2.89 7.69
N ILE A 79 -10.35 2.01 7.88
CA ILE A 79 -10.70 1.44 9.20
C ILE A 79 -9.76 0.30 9.59
N PHE A 80 -9.50 -0.64 8.69
CA PHE A 80 -8.59 -1.75 8.95
C PHE A 80 -7.18 -1.36 8.55
N VAL A 81 -6.28 -1.27 9.53
CA VAL A 81 -4.92 -0.75 9.35
C VAL A 81 -3.86 -1.67 9.93
N ARG A 82 -2.68 -1.60 9.33
CA ARG A 82 -1.41 -2.10 9.85
C ARG A 82 -0.38 -0.99 9.80
N ASP A 83 0.64 -1.11 10.63
CA ASP A 83 1.75 -0.16 10.61
C ASP A 83 2.52 -0.32 9.30
N CYS A 84 2.97 0.80 8.74
CA CYS A 84 3.65 0.84 7.47
C CYS A 84 4.73 1.92 7.48
N GLU A 85 5.97 1.51 7.26
CA GLU A 85 7.05 2.44 7.03
C GLU A 85 6.98 2.93 5.59
N TRP A 86 6.87 4.23 5.37
CA TRP A 86 6.86 4.85 4.05
C TRP A 86 8.18 5.55 3.78
N ILE A 87 8.63 5.53 2.51
CA ILE A 87 9.67 6.46 2.08
C ILE A 87 9.18 7.91 2.26
N GLY A 88 10.10 8.82 2.59
CA GLY A 88 9.74 10.20 2.94
C GLY A 88 9.40 11.11 1.75
N GLU A 89 9.87 10.77 0.55
CA GLU A 89 9.70 11.59 -0.67
C GLU A 89 9.09 10.75 -1.80
N PRO A 90 8.29 11.35 -2.71
CA PRO A 90 7.77 10.66 -3.88
C PRO A 90 8.85 9.93 -4.69
N VAL A 91 8.53 8.72 -5.17
CA VAL A 91 9.35 8.02 -6.17
C VAL A 91 9.03 8.59 -7.56
N PRO A 92 10.04 9.07 -8.30
CA PRO A 92 9.89 9.42 -9.71
C PRO A 92 9.40 8.23 -10.52
N GLU A 93 8.50 8.47 -11.48
CA GLU A 93 7.86 7.40 -12.25
C GLU A 93 8.88 6.43 -12.91
N HIS A 94 10.02 6.94 -13.38
CA HIS A 94 11.06 6.14 -14.03
C HIS A 94 11.79 5.16 -13.09
N GLU A 95 11.64 5.31 -11.78
CA GLU A 95 12.17 4.40 -10.77
C GLU A 95 11.09 3.44 -10.24
N VAL A 96 9.82 3.66 -10.57
CA VAL A 96 8.72 2.77 -10.17
C VAL A 96 8.78 1.50 -11.03
N PRO A 97 8.67 0.30 -10.43
CA PRO A 97 8.59 -0.96 -11.16
C PRO A 97 7.56 -0.92 -12.29
N ALA A 98 7.92 -1.40 -13.48
CA ALA A 98 7.02 -1.36 -14.63
C ALA A 98 5.72 -2.15 -14.38
N ALA A 99 5.79 -3.24 -13.61
CA ALA A 99 4.62 -4.02 -13.19
C ALA A 99 3.68 -3.23 -12.26
N THR A 100 4.25 -2.40 -11.39
CA THR A 100 3.50 -1.48 -10.54
C THR A 100 2.82 -0.42 -11.41
N LEU A 101 3.53 0.23 -12.32
CA LEU A 101 2.95 1.23 -13.24
C LEU A 101 1.77 0.65 -14.03
N ARG A 102 1.93 -0.54 -14.62
CA ARG A 102 0.83 -1.26 -15.31
C ARG A 102 -0.35 -1.54 -14.38
N THR A 103 -0.08 -1.92 -13.13
CA THR A 103 -1.12 -2.15 -12.13
C THR A 103 -1.87 -0.87 -11.75
N PHE A 104 -1.19 0.28 -11.71
CA PHE A 104 -1.85 1.56 -11.47
C PHE A 104 -2.68 2.02 -12.67
N ALA A 105 -2.13 1.92 -13.88
CA ALA A 105 -2.75 2.37 -15.13
C ALA A 105 -4.05 1.62 -15.45
N ARG A 106 -4.12 0.31 -15.19
CA ARG A 106 -5.36 -0.47 -15.41
C ARG A 106 -6.49 -0.16 -14.42
N GLY A 107 -6.24 0.69 -13.41
CA GLY A 107 -7.12 0.84 -12.25
C GLY A 107 -7.11 -0.41 -11.37
N GLY A 108 -8.03 -0.50 -10.42
CA GLY A 108 -8.14 -1.67 -9.56
C GLY A 108 -8.59 -1.34 -8.16
N ARG A 109 -8.46 -2.33 -7.29
CA ARG A 109 -8.98 -2.29 -5.92
C ARG A 109 -7.83 -2.20 -4.91
N ASN A 110 -8.14 -1.68 -3.73
CA ASN A 110 -7.22 -1.74 -2.59
C ASN A 110 -6.83 -3.19 -2.26
N PHE A 111 -5.58 -3.40 -1.84
CA PHE A 111 -4.97 -4.71 -1.57
C PHE A 111 -4.95 -5.68 -2.76
N GLN A 112 -4.83 -5.14 -3.96
CA GLN A 112 -4.56 -5.95 -5.15
C GLN A 112 -3.06 -6.25 -5.24
N GLN A 113 -2.69 -7.53 -5.34
CA GLN A 113 -1.31 -7.95 -5.53
C GLN A 113 -0.84 -7.62 -6.96
N THR A 114 0.40 -7.17 -7.07
CA THR A 114 1.11 -6.99 -8.34
C THR A 114 1.85 -8.28 -8.65
N HIS A 115 1.33 -9.05 -9.61
CA HIS A 115 1.94 -10.30 -10.05
C HIS A 115 2.99 -10.05 -11.13
N ASP A 116 4.26 -10.06 -10.74
CA ASP A 116 5.41 -10.06 -11.64
C ASP A 116 6.60 -10.65 -10.88
N PRO A 117 7.37 -11.58 -11.46
CA PRO A 117 8.49 -12.20 -10.76
C PRO A 117 9.56 -11.20 -10.27
N GLN A 118 9.72 -10.05 -10.93
CA GLN A 118 10.78 -9.09 -10.60
C GLN A 118 10.32 -7.98 -9.65
N VAL A 119 9.01 -7.73 -9.53
CA VAL A 119 8.49 -6.54 -8.80
C VAL A 119 8.94 -6.50 -7.33
N GLY A 120 9.10 -7.64 -6.67
CA GLY A 120 9.59 -7.70 -5.30
C GLY A 120 11.07 -7.27 -5.19
N ALA A 121 11.93 -7.72 -6.12
CA ALA A 121 13.33 -7.35 -6.15
C ALA A 121 13.56 -5.89 -6.59
N GLU A 122 12.77 -5.42 -7.55
CA GLU A 122 12.77 -4.02 -7.99
C GLU A 122 12.33 -3.09 -6.85
N SER A 123 11.22 -3.43 -6.17
CA SER A 123 10.76 -2.66 -5.00
C SER A 123 11.79 -2.66 -3.87
N ALA A 124 12.44 -3.80 -3.60
CA ALA A 124 13.53 -3.86 -2.63
C ALA A 124 14.75 -3.00 -3.01
N THR A 125 14.99 -2.80 -4.31
CA THR A 125 16.08 -1.96 -4.79
C THR A 125 15.75 -0.48 -4.61
N VAL A 126 14.52 -0.07 -4.97
CA VAL A 126 14.02 1.28 -4.68
C VAL A 126 14.05 1.56 -3.18
N TRP A 127 13.58 0.61 -2.36
CA TRP A 127 13.61 0.71 -0.90
C TRP A 127 15.02 0.94 -0.36
N ARG A 128 16.03 0.19 -0.82
CA ARG A 128 17.41 0.37 -0.36
C ARG A 128 18.03 1.69 -0.82
N ALA A 129 17.60 2.23 -1.95
CA ALA A 129 18.13 3.48 -2.50
C ALA A 129 17.52 4.73 -1.83
N ARG A 130 16.30 4.63 -1.31
CA ARG A 130 15.50 5.77 -0.83
C ARG A 130 15.01 5.67 0.62
N GLY A 131 14.91 4.45 1.14
CA GLY A 131 14.61 4.18 2.54
C GLY A 131 15.75 4.68 3.42
N ARG A 132 15.40 5.18 4.60
CA ARG A 132 16.37 5.71 5.55
C ARG A 132 17.19 4.59 6.20
#